data_AF-A0A9P9P6D7-F1
#
_entry.id   AF-A0A9P9P6D7-F1
#
_cell.length_a   1.000
_cell.length_b   1.000
_cell.length_c   1.000
_cell.angle_alpha   90.00
_cell.angle_beta   90.00
_cell.angle_gamma   90.00
#
_symmetry.space_group_name_H-M   'P 1'
#
loop_
_entity.id
_entity.type
_entity.pdbx_description
1 polymer ?
#
loop_
_entity_poly.entity_id
_entity_poly.type
_entity_poly.pdbx_seq_one_letter_code
_entity_poly.pdbx_strand_id
1 'polypeptide(L)'
;MKFTISATLLAFLAVASGMVIEDRQAGGANANRPVPTGACCVAATSLKQDVCNVNGQTGRCVPANINNCGGALTCIEDSRLTCDANTLERGRPLCRLAAGA
;
A
#
# COMPACT_ATOMS: atom_id res chain seq x y z
N MET A 1 42.68 -41.31 -38.26
CA MET A 1 41.23 -41.07 -38.07
C MET A 1 40.91 -41.16 -36.59
N LYS A 2 40.39 -40.09 -35.98
CA LYS A 2 39.58 -40.17 -34.76
C LYS A 2 38.78 -38.87 -34.66
N PHE A 3 37.58 -38.91 -35.23
CA PHE A 3 36.55 -37.91 -35.00
C PHE A 3 35.63 -38.48 -33.92
N THR A 4 35.47 -37.79 -32.81
CA THR A 4 34.33 -38.01 -31.94
C THR A 4 33.79 -36.65 -31.52
N ILE A 5 32.70 -36.31 -32.18
CA ILE A 5 31.84 -35.16 -31.99
C ILE A 5 30.88 -35.54 -30.86
N SER A 6 30.72 -34.68 -29.86
CA SER A 6 29.47 -34.56 -29.11
C SER A 6 29.44 -33.19 -28.45
N ALA A 7 28.84 -32.26 -29.20
CA ALA A 7 28.35 -31.00 -28.70
C ALA A 7 27.03 -31.23 -27.98
N THR A 8 26.96 -30.85 -26.70
CA THR A 8 25.71 -30.63 -25.96
C THR A 8 25.71 -29.15 -25.59
N LEU A 9 25.09 -28.26 -26.38
CA LEU A 9 23.64 -27.92 -26.41
C LEU A 9 23.13 -27.38 -25.08
N LEU A 10 22.78 -26.06 -25.11
CA LEU A 10 21.62 -25.36 -24.51
C LEU A 10 21.23 -25.67 -23.06
N ALA A 11 20.79 -24.78 -22.19
CA ALA A 11 20.29 -23.40 -22.17
C ALA A 11 20.13 -23.07 -20.66
N PHE A 12 19.82 -21.89 -20.13
CA PHE A 12 18.93 -20.80 -20.48
C PHE A 12 19.44 -19.58 -19.72
N LEU A 13 19.47 -18.40 -20.35
CA LEU A 13 19.63 -17.15 -19.62
C LEU A 13 18.36 -16.90 -18.78
N ALA A 14 18.48 -16.96 -17.46
CA ALA A 14 17.48 -16.39 -16.57
C ALA A 14 17.70 -14.87 -16.50
N VAL A 15 17.09 -14.11 -17.41
CA VAL A 15 16.87 -12.69 -17.18
C VAL A 15 15.82 -12.58 -16.08
N ALA A 16 16.30 -12.35 -14.86
CA ALA A 16 15.47 -11.88 -13.77
C ALA A 16 15.11 -10.41 -14.08
N SER A 17 14.02 -10.21 -14.82
CA SER A 17 13.36 -8.91 -14.89
C SER A 17 12.75 -8.61 -13.52
N GLY A 18 13.57 -8.11 -12.59
CA GLY A 18 13.07 -7.45 -11.39
C GLY A 18 12.36 -6.18 -11.82
N MET A 19 11.05 -6.25 -12.04
CA MET A 19 10.20 -5.08 -12.17
C MET A 19 10.19 -4.35 -10.83
N VAL A 20 11.12 -3.41 -10.67
CA VAL A 20 10.97 -2.35 -9.68
C VAL A 20 9.85 -1.44 -10.20
N ILE A 21 8.63 -1.71 -9.73
CA ILE A 21 7.59 -0.68 -9.70
C ILE A 21 8.05 0.30 -8.62
N GLU A 22 8.98 1.19 -8.97
CA GLU A 22 9.24 2.40 -8.21
C GLU A 22 8.07 3.34 -8.47
N ASP A 23 6.99 3.12 -7.71
CA ASP A 23 5.96 4.14 -7.53
C ASP A 23 6.67 5.38 -6.98
N ARG A 24 6.79 6.39 -7.83
CA ARG A 24 7.45 7.67 -7.52
C ARG A 24 6.59 8.47 -6.54
N GLN A 25 6.42 7.97 -5.32
CA GLN A 25 5.96 8.79 -4.21
C GLN A 25 7.18 9.60 -3.72
N ALA A 26 7.54 10.65 -4.45
CA ALA A 26 8.64 11.57 -4.11
C ALA A 26 8.34 12.46 -2.89
N GLY A 27 7.24 12.23 -2.18
CA GLY A 27 6.98 12.76 -0.84
C GLY A 27 6.79 11.57 0.10
N GLY A 28 7.10 11.71 1.38
CA GLY A 28 7.04 10.63 2.37
C GLY A 28 5.68 9.93 2.46
N ALA A 29 5.47 9.07 3.45
CA ALA A 29 4.30 8.19 3.52
C ALA A 29 2.91 8.83 3.34
N ASN A 30 2.74 10.16 3.42
CA ASN A 30 1.52 10.89 3.00
C ASN A 30 1.83 12.11 2.11
N ALA A 31 2.73 12.00 1.13
CA ALA A 31 3.20 13.13 0.32
C ALA A 31 3.64 14.33 1.20
N ASN A 32 4.48 14.04 2.21
CA ASN A 32 4.98 14.96 3.24
C ASN A 32 3.92 15.51 4.23
N ARG A 33 2.67 15.04 4.19
CA ARG A 33 1.71 15.26 5.28
C ARG A 33 2.08 14.41 6.51
N PRO A 34 1.62 14.78 7.72
CA PRO A 34 1.81 13.97 8.92
C PRO A 34 1.25 12.54 8.76
N VAL A 35 1.90 11.58 9.41
CA VAL A 35 1.38 10.22 9.63
C VAL A 35 0.75 10.21 11.04
N PRO A 36 -0.59 10.34 11.17
CA PRO A 36 -1.22 10.42 12.47
C PRO A 36 -1.09 9.09 13.23
N THR A 37 -0.98 9.21 14.56
CA THR A 37 -1.05 8.06 15.48
C THR A 37 -2.29 8.19 16.37
N GLY A 38 -3.10 7.13 16.44
CA GLY A 38 -4.34 7.08 17.23
C GLY A 38 -5.56 6.74 16.39
N ALA A 39 -6.75 6.80 16.99
CA ALA A 39 -7.99 6.37 16.34
C ALA A 39 -8.50 7.33 15.25
N CYS A 40 -8.06 8.60 15.28
CA CYS A 40 -8.52 9.66 14.37
C CYS A 40 -7.34 10.24 13.59
N CYS A 41 -7.58 10.52 12.32
CA CYS A 41 -6.63 11.22 11.48
C CYS A 41 -6.69 12.74 11.71
N VAL A 42 -5.68 13.46 11.23
CA VAL A 42 -5.58 14.91 11.44
C VAL A 42 -6.66 15.61 10.62
N ALA A 43 -7.62 16.24 11.30
CA ALA A 43 -8.69 17.00 10.66
C ALA A 43 -8.13 18.06 9.69
N ALA A 44 -8.79 18.21 8.53
CA ALA A 44 -8.42 19.13 7.44
C ALA A 44 -7.01 18.92 6.82
N THR A 45 -6.16 18.07 7.38
CA THR A 45 -4.79 17.81 6.90
C THR A 45 -4.68 16.44 6.27
N SER A 46 -5.13 15.39 6.96
CA SER A 46 -5.11 14.02 6.44
C SER A 46 -6.13 13.85 5.32
N LEU A 47 -5.71 13.22 4.24
CA LEU A 47 -6.55 12.86 3.11
C LEU A 47 -6.97 11.39 3.21
N LYS A 48 -7.98 11.02 2.44
CA LYS A 48 -8.37 9.61 2.33
C LYS A 48 -7.20 8.78 1.80
N GLN A 49 -7.06 7.57 2.33
CA GLN A 49 -5.98 6.64 2.05
C GLN A 49 -4.59 7.08 2.54
N ASP A 50 -4.50 8.17 3.31
CA ASP A 50 -3.27 8.49 4.04
C ASP A 50 -2.94 7.35 5.01
N VAL A 51 -1.65 7.01 5.09
CA VAL A 51 -1.10 6.08 6.08
C VAL A 51 -1.24 6.71 7.46
N CYS A 52 -1.66 5.91 8.42
CA CYS A 52 -1.73 6.26 9.83
C CYS A 52 -1.26 5.07 10.67
N ASN A 53 -1.04 5.28 11.96
CA ASN A 53 -0.72 4.23 12.92
C ASN A 53 -1.78 4.16 14.02
N VAL A 54 -2.29 2.98 14.32
CA VAL A 54 -3.26 2.78 15.41
C VAL A 54 -2.96 1.46 16.10
N ASN A 55 -2.97 1.44 17.44
CA ASN A 55 -2.62 0.27 18.26
C ASN A 55 -1.25 -0.38 17.90
N GLY A 56 -0.28 0.40 17.43
CA GLY A 56 1.03 -0.10 16.99
C GLY A 56 1.04 -0.77 15.62
N GLN A 57 -0.08 -0.74 14.89
CA GLN A 57 -0.18 -1.24 13.52
C GLN A 57 -0.34 -0.11 12.51
N THR A 58 0.09 -0.38 11.27
CA THR A 58 -0.17 0.49 10.13
C THR A 58 -1.65 0.41 9.73
N GLY A 59 -2.17 1.53 9.26
CA GLY A 59 -3.55 1.64 8.80
C GLY A 59 -3.74 2.70 7.72
N ARG A 60 -5.02 2.97 7.41
CA ARG A 60 -5.44 4.02 6.48
C ARG A 60 -6.45 4.96 7.12
N CYS A 61 -6.34 6.24 6.76
CA CYS A 61 -7.37 7.24 6.99
C CYS A 61 -8.54 7.01 6.03
N VAL A 62 -9.65 6.47 6.56
CA VAL A 62 -10.84 6.17 5.79
C VAL A 62 -12.08 6.85 6.38
N PRO A 63 -13.09 7.17 5.55
CA PRO A 63 -14.37 7.64 6.04
C PRO A 63 -15.13 6.46 6.67
N ALA A 64 -14.94 6.28 7.97
CA ALA A 64 -15.69 5.34 8.79
C ALA A 64 -16.21 6.15 9.97
N ASN A 65 -17.52 6.37 10.06
CA ASN A 65 -18.15 7.13 11.14
C ASN A 65 -18.13 6.31 12.46
N ILE A 66 -16.92 5.94 12.89
CA ILE A 66 -16.61 5.17 14.10
C ILE A 66 -15.60 5.97 14.93
N ASN A 67 -15.39 5.60 16.19
CA ASN A 67 -14.41 6.24 17.10
C ASN A 67 -14.66 7.74 17.41
N ASN A 68 -15.82 8.29 17.05
CA ASN A 68 -16.24 9.67 17.38
C ASN A 68 -15.25 10.77 16.93
N CYS A 69 -14.64 10.62 15.75
CA CYS A 69 -13.63 11.56 15.23
C CYS A 69 -14.19 12.94 14.79
N GLY A 70 -15.43 13.30 15.14
CA GLY A 70 -15.95 14.66 14.97
C GLY A 70 -15.98 15.20 13.53
N GLY A 71 -16.05 14.32 12.53
CA GLY A 71 -15.99 14.68 11.10
C GLY A 71 -14.62 14.55 10.45
N ALA A 72 -13.56 14.26 11.22
CA ALA A 72 -12.29 13.80 10.67
C ALA A 72 -12.38 12.36 10.15
N LEU A 73 -11.41 11.97 9.32
CA LEU A 73 -11.25 10.58 8.90
C LEU A 73 -10.81 9.72 10.09
N THR A 74 -11.19 8.45 10.06
CA THR A 74 -10.82 7.48 11.09
C THR A 74 -9.59 6.72 10.63
N CYS A 75 -8.62 6.54 11.53
CA CYS A 75 -7.49 5.65 11.28
C CYS A 75 -7.90 4.21 11.61
N ILE A 76 -7.84 3.34 10.61
CA ILE A 76 -8.21 1.93 10.74
C ILE A 76 -7.05 1.07 10.29
N GLU A 77 -6.72 0.07 11.10
CA GLU A 77 -5.69 -0.94 10.84
C GLU A 77 -5.90 -1.59 9.47
N ASP A 78 -4.82 -1.82 8.72
CA ASP A 78 -4.89 -2.45 7.40
C ASP A 78 -5.59 -3.82 7.44
N SER A 79 -5.47 -4.55 8.56
CA SER A 79 -6.14 -5.84 8.81
C SER A 79 -7.67 -5.78 8.81
N ARG A 80 -8.25 -4.59 9.05
CA ARG A 80 -9.70 -4.35 9.08
C ARG A 80 -10.21 -3.65 7.82
N LEU A 81 -9.37 -3.50 6.81
CA LEU A 81 -9.69 -2.82 5.56
C LEU A 81 -9.85 -3.80 4.40
N THR A 82 -10.82 -3.51 3.53
CA THR A 82 -10.92 -4.10 2.19
C THR A 82 -10.46 -3.06 1.18
N CYS A 83 -9.39 -3.36 0.45
CA CYS A 83 -8.79 -2.47 -0.54
C CYS A 83 -9.04 -2.97 -1.96
N ASP A 84 -9.52 -2.07 -2.83
CA ASP A 84 -9.59 -2.33 -4.27
C ASP A 84 -8.32 -1.79 -4.94
N ALA A 85 -7.48 -2.70 -5.43
CA ALA A 85 -6.23 -2.37 -6.12
C ALA A 85 -6.48 -1.72 -7.50
N ASN A 86 -7.67 -1.88 -8.09
CA ASN A 86 -8.00 -1.35 -9.41
C ASN A 86 -8.54 0.09 -9.34
N THR A 87 -9.02 0.51 -8.16
CA THR A 87 -9.52 1.86 -7.93
C THR A 87 -8.53 2.63 -7.08
N LEU A 88 -7.87 3.63 -7.67
CA LEU A 88 -6.95 4.49 -6.93
C LEU A 88 -7.67 5.75 -6.43
N GLU A 89 -7.54 6.05 -5.14
CA GLU A 89 -7.93 7.31 -4.53
C GLU A 89 -6.66 8.02 -4.03
N ARG A 90 -6.38 9.22 -4.56
CA ARG A 90 -5.18 10.02 -4.23
C ARG A 90 -3.85 9.25 -4.44
N GLY A 91 -3.79 8.38 -5.46
CA GLY A 91 -2.58 7.61 -5.80
C GLY A 91 -2.42 6.30 -5.03
N ARG A 92 -3.45 5.86 -4.30
CA ARG A 92 -3.43 4.63 -3.49
C ARG A 92 -4.67 3.77 -3.72
N PRO A 93 -4.57 2.44 -3.59
CA PRO A 93 -5.75 1.57 -3.59
C PRO A 93 -6.83 2.10 -2.64
N LEU A 94 -8.06 2.16 -3.13
CA LEU A 94 -9.21 2.60 -2.36
C LEU A 94 -9.48 1.55 -1.29
N CYS A 95 -9.11 1.85 -0.05
CA CYS A 95 -9.44 1.03 1.11
C CYS A 95 -10.69 1.58 1.80
N ARG A 96 -11.53 0.65 2.26
CA ARG A 96 -12.74 0.92 3.05
C ARG A 96 -12.78 -0.04 4.23
N LEU A 97 -13.48 0.35 5.30
CA LEU A 97 -13.73 -0.55 6.42
C LEU A 97 -14.41 -1.83 5.90
N ALA A 98 -13.86 -2.99 6.26
CA ALA A 98 -14.45 -4.28 5.91
C ALA A 98 -15.84 -4.41 6.53
N ALA A 99 -16.79 -4.97 5.79
CA ALA A 99 -18.13 -5.20 6.30
C ALA A 99 -18.08 -6.21 7.46
N GLY A 100 -18.59 -5.83 8.63
CA GLY A 100 -18.58 -6.66 9.85
C GLY A 100 -17.40 -6.43 10.79
N ALA A 101 -16.55 -5.43 10.52
CA ALA A 101 -15.50 -4.99 11.40
C ALA A 101 -16.04 -4.17 12.58
#